data_AF-A0A9D1B4T3-F1
#
_entry.id   AF-A0A9D1B4T3-F1
#
_cell.length_a   1.000
_cell.length_b   1.000
_cell.length_c   1.000
_cell.angle_alpha   90.00
_cell.angle_beta   90.00
_cell.angle_gamma   90.00
#
_symmetry.space_group_name_H-M   'P 1'
#
loop_
_entity.id
_entity.type
_entity.pdbx_description
1 polymer ?
#
loop_
_entity_poly.entity_id
_entity_poly.type
_entity_poly.pdbx_seq_one_letter_code
_entity_poly.pdbx_strand_id
1 'polypeptide(L)'
;MNRIIAIINGINEWVGRFVGILTLILAVVMLAIVVLRYGFSMSSVWLSESVMYLHGMIFMLGAAYTLKHNGHVRVDIFQRRY
;
A
#
# COMPACT_ATOMS: atom_id res chain seq x y z
N MET A 1 -23.71 -6.34 18.78
CA MET A 1 -22.30 -6.68 18.47
C MET A 1 -22.07 -6.94 16.97
N ASN A 2 -22.79 -7.87 16.35
CA ASN A 2 -22.48 -8.37 15.00
C ASN A 2 -22.61 -7.35 13.86
N ARG A 3 -23.52 -6.38 13.97
CA ARG A 3 -23.70 -5.32 12.95
C ARG A 3 -22.48 -4.40 12.80
N ILE A 4 -21.84 -4.02 13.91
CA ILE A 4 -20.66 -3.15 13.91
C ILE A 4 -19.48 -3.88 13.25
N ILE A 5 -19.30 -5.15 13.60
CA ILE A 5 -18.26 -6.01 13.02
C ILE A 5 -18.48 -6.19 11.51
N ALA A 6 -19.73 -6.37 11.06
CA ALA A 6 -20.06 -6.49 9.64
C ALA A 6 -19.74 -5.20 8.86
N ILE A 7 -20.02 -4.03 9.43
CA ILE A 7 -19.69 -2.73 8.84
C ILE A 7 -18.17 -2.56 8.71
N ILE A 8 -17.43 -2.84 9.80
CA ILE A 8 -15.95 -2.75 9.80
C ILE A 8 -15.35 -3.70 8.75
N ASN A 9 -15.86 -4.93 8.67
CA ASN A 9 -15.41 -5.89 7.67
C ASN A 9 -15.69 -5.43 6.23
N GLY A 10 -16.85 -4.80 5.99
CA GLY A 10 -17.20 -4.21 4.70
C GLY A 10 -16.30 -3.04 4.31
N ILE A 11 -16.03 -2.13 5.26
CA ILE A 11 -15.10 -1.01 5.06
C ILE A 11 -13.70 -1.53 4.74
N ASN A 12 -13.19 -2.49 5.52
CA ASN A 12 -11.86 -3.06 5.25
C ASN A 12 -11.77 -3.70 3.87
N GLU A 13 -12.82 -4.38 3.39
CA GLU A 13 -12.83 -4.98 2.06
C GLU A 13 -12.77 -3.92 0.95
N TRP A 14 -13.53 -2.85 1.11
CA TRP A 14 -13.55 -1.74 0.17
C TRP A 14 -12.20 -0.99 0.15
N VAL A 15 -11.63 -0.73 1.33
CA VAL A 15 -10.30 -0.14 1.48
C VAL A 15 -9.24 -1.02 0.83
N GLY A 16 -9.27 -2.34 1.02
CA GLY A 16 -8.31 -3.26 0.39
C GLY A 16 -8.32 -3.21 -1.14
N ARG A 17 -9.52 -3.19 -1.74
CA ARG A 17 -9.66 -3.01 -3.20
C ARG A 17 -9.15 -1.65 -3.66
N PHE A 18 -9.44 -0.60 -2.91
CA PHE A 18 -8.98 0.75 -3.22
C PHE A 18 -7.45 0.86 -3.13
N VAL A 19 -6.83 0.28 -2.11
CA VAL A 19 -5.38 0.21 -1.93
C VAL A 19 -4.69 -0.52 -3.08
N GLY A 20 -5.30 -1.59 -3.61
CA GLY A 20 -4.80 -2.28 -4.80
C GLY A 20 -4.72 -1.37 -6.02
N ILE A 21 -5.77 -0.57 -6.28
CA ILE A 21 -5.79 0.41 -7.38
C ILE A 21 -4.76 1.52 -7.13
N LEU A 22 -4.64 2.03 -5.90
CA LEU A 22 -3.63 3.04 -5.54
C LEU A 22 -2.20 2.52 -5.78
N THR A 23 -1.95 1.24 -5.51
CA THR A 23 -0.63 0.62 -5.73
C THR A 23 -0.27 0.57 -7.21
N LEU A 24 -1.25 0.28 -8.07
CA LEU A 24 -1.06 0.34 -9.53
C LEU A 24 -0.75 1.77 -9.98
N ILE A 25 -1.48 2.76 -9.46
CA ILE A 25 -1.24 4.19 -9.75
C ILE A 25 0.18 4.59 -9.29
N LEU A 26 0.60 4.19 -8.09
CA LEU A 26 1.95 4.43 -7.57
C LEU A 26 3.02 3.91 -8.53
N ALA A 27 2.85 2.68 -9.04
CA ALA A 27 3.79 2.08 -9.98
C ALA A 27 3.89 2.86 -11.29
N VAL A 28 2.75 3.30 -11.84
CA VAL A 28 2.72 4.13 -13.06
C VAL A 28 3.40 5.47 -12.83
N VAL A 29 3.15 6.13 -11.69
CA VAL A 29 3.80 7.40 -11.34
C VAL A 29 5.31 7.22 -11.16
N MET A 30 5.76 6.15 -10.51
CA MET A 30 7.19 5.84 -10.42
C MET A 30 7.82 5.63 -11.79
N LEU A 31 7.16 4.90 -12.69
CA LEU A 31 7.64 4.70 -14.05
C LEU A 31 7.73 6.03 -14.81
N ALA A 32 6.73 6.91 -14.68
CA ALA A 32 6.77 8.25 -15.26
C ALA A 32 7.95 9.08 -14.71
N ILE A 33 8.23 9.01 -13.40
CA ILE A 33 9.38 9.69 -12.79
C ILE A 33 10.70 9.19 -13.38
N VAL A 34 10.85 7.87 -13.54
CA VAL A 34 12.04 7.27 -14.15
C VAL A 34 12.19 7.74 -15.59
N VAL A 35 11.12 7.71 -16.39
CA VAL A 35 11.15 8.19 -17.79
C VAL A 35 11.49 9.68 -17.88
N LEU A 36 10.90 10.53 -17.03
CA LEU A 36 11.20 11.96 -16.98
C LEU A 36 12.66 12.23 -16.56
N ARG A 37 13.14 11.50 -15.56
CA ARG A 37 14.49 11.66 -15.04
C ARG A 37 15.56 11.21 -16.03
N TYR A 38 15.39 10.06 -16.68
CA TYR A 38 16.41 9.49 -17.56
C TYR A 38 16.22 9.86 -19.03
N GLY A 39 14.98 10.06 -19.49
CA GLY A 39 14.66 10.42 -20.87
C GLY A 39 14.70 11.93 -21.12
N PHE A 40 14.23 12.74 -20.16
CA PHE A 40 14.14 14.19 -20.29
C PHE A 40 15.10 14.95 -19.37
N SER A 41 15.91 14.25 -18.56
CA SER A 41 16.81 14.84 -17.56
C SER A 41 16.11 15.78 -16.56
N MET A 42 14.78 15.67 -16.43
CA MET A 42 13.97 16.48 -15.54
C MET A 42 13.64 15.70 -14.28
N SER A 43 14.09 16.20 -13.12
CA SER A 43 13.78 15.61 -11.82
C SER A 43 13.05 16.62 -10.96
N SER A 44 11.81 16.31 -10.58
CA SER A 44 11.03 17.13 -9.65
C SER A 44 11.00 16.49 -8.26
N VAL A 45 11.41 17.27 -7.25
CA VAL A 45 11.39 16.85 -5.84
C VAL A 45 9.96 16.60 -5.39
N TRP A 46 9.02 17.47 -5.79
CA TRP A 46 7.59 17.36 -5.47
C TRP A 46 6.97 16.04 -5.93
N LEU A 47 7.33 15.55 -7.12
CA LEU A 47 6.84 14.24 -7.60
C LEU A 47 7.36 13.10 -6.73
N SER A 48 8.64 13.17 -6.37
CA SER A 48 9.30 12.14 -5.55
C SER A 48 8.71 12.09 -4.13
N GLU A 49 8.47 13.25 -3.52
CA GLU A 49 7.81 13.36 -2.20
C GLU A 49 6.36 12.86 -2.26
N SER A 50 5.62 13.18 -3.34
CA SER A 50 4.26 12.68 -3.54
C SER A 50 4.21 11.15 -3.58
N VAL A 51 5.18 10.50 -4.24
CA VAL A 51 5.30 9.03 -4.23
C VAL A 51 5.56 8.50 -2.82
N MET A 52 6.43 9.16 -2.04
CA MET A 52 6.71 8.75 -0.65
C MET A 52 5.44 8.80 0.21
N TYR A 53 4.66 9.88 0.15
CA TYR A 53 3.42 10.01 0.90
C TYR A 53 2.34 9.01 0.45
N LEU A 54 2.20 8.82 -0.87
CA LEU A 54 1.22 7.90 -1.42
C LEU A 54 1.56 6.44 -1.07
N HIS A 55 2.85 6.09 -1.07
CA HIS A 55 3.32 4.80 -0.57
C HIS A 55 3.04 4.60 0.92
N GLY A 56 3.30 5.61 1.77
CA GLY A 56 2.98 5.55 3.19
C GLY A 56 1.48 5.36 3.45
N MET A 57 0.63 6.04 2.68
CA MET A 57 -0.82 5.88 2.75
C MET A 57 -1.27 4.46 2.36
N ILE A 58 -0.73 3.91 1.26
CA ILE A 58 -0.97 2.52 0.83
C ILE A 58 -0.59 1.53 1.93
N PHE A 59 0.56 1.72 2.57
CA PHE A 59 1.03 0.83 3.63
C PHE A 59 0.10 0.85 4.85
N MET A 60 -0.26 2.04 5.33
CA MET A 60 -1.11 2.20 6.51
C MET A 60 -2.54 1.68 6.28
N LEU A 61 -3.13 1.97 5.12
CA LEU A 61 -4.46 1.49 4.75
C LEU A 61 -4.47 -0.01 4.43
N GLY A 62 -3.40 -0.50 3.80
CA GLY A 62 -3.20 -1.90 3.49
C GLY A 62 -3.08 -2.76 4.75
N ALA A 63 -2.39 -2.28 5.79
CA ALA A 63 -2.14 -3.04 7.02
C ALA A 63 -3.41 -3.60 7.67
N ALA A 64 -4.50 -2.82 7.71
CA ALA A 64 -5.79 -3.26 8.25
C ALA A 64 -6.45 -4.36 7.38
N TYR A 65 -6.31 -4.26 6.05
CA TYR A 65 -6.80 -5.27 5.10
C TYR A 65 -6.00 -6.57 5.20
N THR A 66 -4.67 -6.50 5.28
CA THR A 66 -3.80 -7.68 5.41
C THR A 66 -4.01 -8.38 6.75
N LEU A 67 -4.25 -7.62 7.83
CA LEU A 67 -4.58 -8.17 9.14
C LEU A 67 -5.90 -8.94 9.11
N LYS A 68 -6.95 -8.38 8.46
CA LYS A 68 -8.23 -9.09 8.26
C LYS A 68 -8.06 -10.41 7.50
N HIS A 69 -7.17 -10.43 6.50
CA HIS A 69 -6.91 -11.61 5.68
C HIS A 69 -5.88 -12.58 6.29
N ASN A 70 -5.39 -12.33 7.51
CA ASN A 70 -4.29 -13.09 8.13
C ASN A 70 -3.04 -13.23 7.24
N GLY A 71 -2.89 -12.33 6.27
CA GLY A 71 -1.77 -12.28 5.32
C GLY A 71 -0.67 -11.32 5.77
N HIS A 72 -0.76 -10.78 6.99
CA HIS A 72 0.33 -10.01 7.58
C HIS A 72 1.58 -10.89 7.52
N VAL A 73 2.67 -10.37 6.93
CA VAL A 73 3.94 -11.10 6.84
C VAL A 73 4.46 -11.26 8.26
N ARG A 74 4.04 -12.35 8.91
CA ARG A 74 4.56 -12.79 10.19
C ARG A 74 5.98 -13.26 9.91
N VAL A 75 6.94 -12.37 10.12
CA VAL A 75 8.35 -12.74 10.19
C VAL A 75 8.52 -13.48 11.51
N ASP A 76 8.02 -14.71 11.57
CA ASP A 76 8.23 -15.61 12.71
C ASP A 76 9.71 -16.02 12.71
N ILE A 77 10.56 -15.19 13.30
CA ILE A 77 12.00 -15.47 13.53
C ILE A 77 12.19 -16.68 14.47
N PHE A 78 11.12 -17.12 15.16
CA PHE A 78 11.14 -18.17 16.17
C PHE A 78 10.25 -19.38 15.84
N GLN A 79 10.22 -19.82 14.59
CA GLN A 79 9.78 -21.18 14.30
C GLN A 79 11.01 -22.04 14.02
N ARG A 80 11.39 -22.82 15.05
CA ARG A 80 12.20 -24.06 14.99
C ARG A 80 13.71 -23.92 15.26
N ARG A 81 14.04 -23.60 16.52
CA ARG A 81 15.19 -24.24 17.18
C ARG A 81 14.68 -24.80 18.50
N TYR A 82 14.58 -26.14 18.51
CA TYR A 82 13.91 -27.06 19.45
C TYR A 82 12.40 -27.23 19.20
#